data_AF-M2R4N8-F1
#
_entry.id   AF-M2R4N8-F1
#
_cell.length_a   1.000
_cell.length_b   1.000
_cell.length_c   1.000
_cell.angle_alpha   90.00
_cell.angle_beta   90.00
_cell.angle_gamma   90.00
#
_symmetry.space_group_name_H-M   'P 1'
#
loop_
_entity.id
_entity.type
_entity.pdbx_description
1 polymer ?
#
loop_
_entity_poly.entity_id
_entity_poly.type
_entity_poly.pdbx_seq_one_letter_code
_entity_poly.pdbx_strand_id
1 'polypeptide(L)'
;SAIEDIQIALDYIKSIRQATLDDSALPTHVLERLRAPVTHQLDKVDPDLLFSLELWLSINNASEETYHQVRQAALRRHPKDPVLSYATVERRVTNLTGIAPICHDMCTRSCIAYTGPYASLEQCPICSEPRYDQLILETSRGRDKRARQRYYTIPVGPQIQALWRSPELAQRM
;
A
#
# COMPACT_ATOMS: atom_id res chain seq x y z
N SER A 1 21.26 -12.26 21.25
CA SER A 1 22.72 -12.48 21.41
C SER A 1 23.39 -12.18 20.07
N ALA A 2 24.68 -11.83 20.03
CA ALA A 2 25.36 -11.52 18.76
C ALA A 2 25.27 -12.65 17.72
N ILE A 3 25.16 -13.91 18.17
CA ILE A 3 24.98 -15.08 17.30
C ILE A 3 23.60 -15.08 16.63
N GLU A 4 22.54 -14.73 17.37
CA GLU A 4 21.17 -14.67 16.84
C GLU A 4 21.03 -13.57 15.79
N ASP A 5 21.63 -12.40 16.04
CA ASP A 5 21.59 -11.28 15.09
C ASP A 5 22.28 -11.64 13.76
N ILE A 6 23.42 -12.34 13.83
CA ILE A 6 24.13 -12.84 12.65
C ILE A 6 23.27 -13.87 11.90
N GLN A 7 22.63 -14.79 12.62
CA GLN A 7 21.77 -15.80 12.00
C GLN A 7 20.59 -15.16 11.25
N ILE A 8 19.93 -14.17 11.88
CA ILE A 8 18.83 -13.43 11.26
C ILE A 8 19.32 -12.72 9.98
N ALA A 9 20.49 -12.08 10.02
CA ALA A 9 21.05 -11.43 8.84
C ALA A 9 21.32 -12.43 7.70
N LEU A 10 21.87 -13.60 8.02
CA LEU A 10 22.09 -14.67 7.03
C LEU A 10 20.77 -15.19 6.43
N ASP A 11 19.72 -15.32 7.25
CA ASP A 11 18.40 -15.77 6.78
C ASP A 11 17.76 -14.73 5.85
N TYR A 12 17.92 -13.43 6.12
CA TYR A 12 17.52 -12.37 5.19
C TYR A 12 18.33 -12.40 3.90
N ILE A 13 19.66 -12.57 3.96
CA ILE A 13 20.51 -12.68 2.76
C ILE A 13 20.04 -13.86 1.89
N LYS A 14 19.75 -15.01 2.50
CA LYS A 14 19.23 -16.18 1.78
C LYS A 14 17.88 -15.88 1.13
N SER A 15 16.97 -15.22 1.85
CA SER A 15 15.65 -14.83 1.35
C SER A 15 15.76 -13.89 0.14
N ILE A 16 16.63 -12.88 0.20
CA ILE A 16 16.84 -11.92 -0.89
C ILE A 16 17.43 -12.62 -2.12
N ARG A 17 18.39 -13.53 -1.94
CA ARG A 17 18.99 -14.29 -3.05
C ARG A 17 18.00 -15.19 -3.79
N GLN A 18 16.96 -15.64 -3.09
CA GLN A 18 15.91 -16.49 -3.63
C GLN A 18 14.68 -15.70 -4.08
N ALA A 19 14.67 -14.38 -3.88
CA ALA A 19 13.51 -13.55 -4.17
C ALA A 19 13.21 -13.55 -5.67
N THR A 20 11.95 -13.80 -5.99
CA THR A 20 11.42 -13.72 -7.35
C THR A 20 10.38 -12.62 -7.45
N LEU A 21 10.04 -12.22 -8.69
CA LEU A 21 8.94 -11.28 -8.92
C LEU A 21 7.60 -11.89 -8.49
N ASP A 22 7.38 -13.20 -8.68
CA ASP A 22 6.14 -13.88 -8.28
C ASP A 22 5.94 -13.95 -6.77
N ASP A 23 7.04 -13.96 -6.01
CA ASP A 23 7.01 -13.92 -4.54
C ASP A 23 6.97 -12.49 -3.98
N SER A 24 6.92 -11.47 -4.85
CA SER A 24 6.68 -10.10 -4.40
C SER A 24 5.21 -10.00 -4.00
N ALA A 25 4.94 -9.48 -2.79
CA ALA A 25 3.59 -9.34 -2.22
C ALA A 25 2.70 -8.31 -2.96
N LEU A 26 2.91 -8.16 -4.26
CA LEU A 26 2.14 -7.34 -5.19
C LEU A 26 0.85 -8.08 -5.60
N PRO A 27 -0.24 -7.34 -5.85
CA PRO A 27 -1.44 -7.91 -6.45
C PRO A 27 -1.15 -8.51 -7.83
N THR A 28 -1.84 -9.61 -8.18
CA THR A 28 -1.67 -10.33 -9.46
C THR A 28 -1.74 -9.41 -10.67
N HIS A 29 -2.72 -8.49 -10.71
CA HIS A 29 -2.86 -7.55 -11.83
C HIS A 29 -1.67 -6.57 -11.98
N VAL A 30 -0.93 -6.29 -10.91
CA VAL A 30 0.27 -5.43 -10.95
C VAL A 30 1.46 -6.24 -11.47
N LEU A 31 1.57 -7.50 -11.07
CA LEU A 31 2.59 -8.43 -11.60
C LEU A 31 2.42 -8.64 -13.11
N GLU A 32 1.18 -8.83 -13.56
CA GLU A 32 0.86 -8.94 -14.99
C GLU A 32 1.27 -7.69 -15.76
N ARG A 33 0.97 -6.50 -15.24
CA ARG A 33 1.40 -5.22 -15.84
C ARG A 33 2.91 -5.03 -15.82
N LEU A 34 3.58 -5.51 -14.78
CA LEU A 34 5.06 -5.48 -14.73
C LEU A 34 5.69 -6.30 -15.85
N ARG A 35 5.06 -7.42 -16.22
CA ARG A 35 5.50 -8.27 -17.34
C ARG A 35 5.06 -7.75 -18.70
N ALA A 36 3.87 -7.15 -18.77
CA ALA A 36 3.26 -6.60 -19.97
C ALA A 36 2.80 -5.16 -19.71
N PRO A 37 3.69 -4.15 -19.83
CA PRO A 37 3.36 -2.76 -19.53
C PRO A 37 2.25 -2.23 -20.42
N VAL A 38 1.44 -1.33 -19.86
CA VAL A 38 0.44 -0.59 -20.63
C VAL A 38 1.14 0.42 -21.55
N THR A 39 0.93 0.28 -22.86
CA THR A 39 1.61 1.09 -23.88
C THR A 39 0.77 2.23 -24.46
N HIS A 40 -0.55 2.23 -24.26
CA HIS A 40 -1.42 3.33 -24.68
C HIS A 40 -1.37 4.46 -23.65
N GLN A 41 -1.61 5.71 -24.07
CA GLN A 41 -1.67 6.85 -23.16
C GLN A 41 -2.81 6.71 -22.14
N LEU A 42 -2.78 7.51 -21.08
CA LEU A 42 -3.91 7.57 -20.14
C LEU A 42 -5.14 8.12 -20.84
N ASP A 43 -6.27 7.44 -20.65
CA ASP A 43 -7.57 7.97 -21.08
C ASP A 43 -7.89 9.26 -20.32
N LYS A 44 -8.74 10.09 -20.91
CA LYS A 44 -9.27 11.26 -20.23
C LYS A 44 -10.03 10.81 -18.97
N VAL A 45 -9.64 11.39 -17.84
CA VAL A 45 -10.33 11.22 -16.57
C VAL A 45 -11.68 11.94 -16.66
N ASP A 46 -12.77 11.25 -16.29
CA ASP A 46 -14.08 11.86 -16.26
C ASP A 46 -14.18 12.91 -15.13
N PRO A 47 -15.07 13.91 -15.24
CA PRO A 47 -15.16 15.00 -14.27
C PRO A 47 -15.40 14.55 -12.82
N ASP A 48 -16.13 13.45 -12.63
CA ASP A 48 -16.50 12.96 -11.30
C ASP A 48 -15.32 12.26 -10.61
N LEU A 49 -14.55 11.49 -11.40
CA LEU A 49 -13.28 10.95 -10.97
C LEU A 49 -12.26 12.07 -10.70
N LEU A 50 -12.20 13.10 -11.54
CA LEU A 50 -11.30 14.24 -11.33
C LEU A 50 -11.61 14.95 -10.01
N PHE A 51 -12.89 15.28 -9.75
CA PHE A 51 -13.31 15.88 -8.48
C PHE A 51 -12.92 15.01 -7.28
N SER A 52 -13.17 13.70 -7.37
CA SER A 52 -12.85 12.77 -6.27
C SER A 52 -11.33 12.64 -6.05
N LEU A 53 -10.54 12.69 -7.11
CA LEU A 53 -9.06 12.69 -7.05
C LEU A 53 -8.53 13.97 -6.43
N GLU A 54 -9.03 15.14 -6.83
CA GLU A 54 -8.63 16.43 -6.26
C GLU A 54 -8.96 16.49 -4.77
N LEU A 55 -10.15 16.02 -4.39
CA LEU A 55 -10.53 15.91 -2.98
C LEU A 55 -9.57 14.99 -2.22
N TRP A 56 -9.29 13.81 -2.75
CA TRP A 56 -8.39 12.83 -2.13
C TRP A 56 -6.95 13.37 -1.98
N LEU A 57 -6.42 14.02 -3.01
CA LEU A 57 -5.09 14.63 -2.99
C LEU A 57 -5.01 15.81 -2.00
N SER A 58 -6.08 16.58 -1.86
CA SER A 58 -6.14 17.74 -0.96
C SER A 58 -6.07 17.35 0.52
N ILE A 59 -6.42 16.11 0.85
CA ILE A 59 -6.43 15.60 2.22
C ILE A 59 -5.36 14.54 2.46
N ASN A 60 -4.30 14.47 1.64
CA ASN A 60 -3.28 13.41 1.72
C ASN A 60 -2.59 13.27 3.09
N ASN A 61 -2.60 14.34 3.90
CA ASN A 61 -2.03 14.38 5.25
C ASN A 61 -3.07 14.13 6.35
N ALA A 62 -4.33 13.90 5.98
CA ALA A 62 -5.43 13.63 6.90
C ALA A 62 -5.79 12.14 6.90
N SER A 63 -6.64 11.72 7.83
CA SER A 63 -7.08 10.33 7.90
C SER A 63 -8.10 10.02 6.79
N GLU A 64 -8.26 8.74 6.47
CA GLU A 64 -9.36 8.26 5.61
C GLU A 64 -10.73 8.74 6.16
N GLU A 65 -10.89 8.83 7.48
CA GLU A 65 -12.09 9.36 8.12
C GLU A 65 -12.37 10.82 7.72
N THR A 66 -11.34 11.64 7.55
CA THR A 66 -11.49 13.01 7.02
C THR A 66 -12.06 13.00 5.60
N TYR A 67 -11.62 12.06 4.74
CA TYR A 67 -12.21 11.89 3.41
C TYR A 67 -13.71 11.62 3.51
N HIS A 68 -14.09 10.66 4.37
CA HIS A 68 -15.49 10.26 4.54
C HIS A 68 -16.35 11.43 5.00
N GLN A 69 -15.87 12.25 5.94
CA GLN A 69 -16.60 13.42 6.42
C GLN A 69 -16.80 14.48 5.34
N VAL A 70 -15.76 14.80 4.55
CA VAL A 70 -15.89 15.77 3.45
C VAL A 70 -16.80 15.24 2.36
N ARG A 71 -16.68 13.96 2.00
CA ARG A 71 -17.60 13.30 1.06
C ARG A 71 -19.05 13.38 1.54
N GLN A 72 -19.31 13.12 2.83
CA GLN A 72 -20.65 13.23 3.41
C GLN A 72 -21.16 14.67 3.38
N ALA A 73 -20.31 15.67 3.61
CA ALA A 73 -20.69 17.07 3.48
C ALA A 73 -21.07 17.44 2.04
N ALA A 74 -20.29 17.00 1.05
CA ALA A 74 -20.58 17.21 -0.37
C ALA A 74 -21.93 16.57 -0.77
N LEU A 75 -22.15 15.31 -0.40
CA LEU A 75 -23.39 14.59 -0.71
C LEU A 75 -24.62 15.15 0.02
N ARG A 76 -24.47 15.74 1.21
CA ARG A 76 -25.59 16.46 1.87
C ARG A 76 -26.04 17.67 1.06
N ARG A 77 -25.12 18.39 0.43
CA ARG A 77 -25.43 19.57 -0.38
C ARG A 77 -25.90 19.21 -1.79
N HIS A 78 -25.34 18.15 -2.35
CA HIS A 78 -25.62 17.64 -3.70
C HIS A 78 -25.74 16.11 -3.71
N PRO A 79 -26.91 15.55 -3.36
CA PRO A 79 -27.08 14.10 -3.18
C PRO A 79 -26.95 13.25 -4.44
N LYS A 80 -27.00 13.86 -5.62
CA LYS A 80 -26.94 13.18 -6.92
C LYS A 80 -25.52 13.12 -7.49
N ASP A 81 -24.57 13.82 -6.88
CA ASP A 81 -23.19 13.89 -7.38
C ASP A 81 -22.48 12.56 -7.12
N PRO A 82 -21.76 11.98 -8.10
CA PRO A 82 -21.13 10.67 -7.93
C PRO A 82 -19.75 10.78 -7.27
N VAL A 83 -19.70 11.36 -6.07
CA VAL A 83 -18.47 11.43 -5.27
C VAL A 83 -18.03 10.03 -4.83
N LEU A 84 -16.88 9.60 -5.33
CA LEU A 84 -16.37 8.24 -5.12
C LEU A 84 -15.97 8.03 -3.64
N SER A 85 -16.05 6.79 -3.17
CA SER A 85 -15.49 6.43 -1.85
C SER A 85 -13.96 6.41 -1.89
N TYR A 86 -13.33 6.58 -0.73
CA TYR A 86 -11.86 6.56 -0.58
C TYR A 86 -11.23 5.33 -1.27
N ALA A 87 -11.71 4.13 -0.91
CA ALA A 87 -11.26 2.87 -1.51
C ALA A 87 -11.47 2.79 -3.04
N THR A 88 -12.54 3.42 -3.56
CA THR A 88 -12.77 3.48 -5.01
C THR A 88 -11.76 4.39 -5.69
N VAL A 89 -11.43 5.54 -5.09
CA VAL A 89 -10.39 6.44 -5.58
C VAL A 89 -9.03 5.74 -5.59
N GLU A 90 -8.62 5.09 -4.50
CA GLU A 90 -7.35 4.35 -4.44
C GLU A 90 -7.27 3.25 -5.52
N ARG A 91 -8.36 2.49 -5.73
CA ARG A 91 -8.42 1.50 -6.80
C ARG A 91 -8.32 2.14 -8.18
N ARG A 92 -8.96 3.29 -8.40
CA ARG A 92 -8.87 4.03 -9.67
C ARG A 92 -7.47 4.56 -9.91
N VAL A 93 -6.81 5.14 -8.90
CA VAL A 93 -5.40 5.57 -8.96
C VAL A 93 -4.48 4.40 -9.29
N THR A 94 -4.64 3.27 -8.61
CA THR A 94 -3.86 2.05 -8.87
C THR A 94 -4.08 1.55 -10.30
N ASN A 95 -5.32 1.57 -10.79
CA ASN A 95 -5.64 1.15 -12.15
C ASN A 95 -5.10 2.11 -13.22
N LEU A 96 -5.14 3.42 -12.97
CA LEU A 96 -4.63 4.43 -13.90
C LEU A 96 -3.10 4.38 -13.97
N THR A 97 -2.44 4.42 -12.82
CA THR A 97 -0.98 4.51 -12.74
C THR A 97 -0.29 3.15 -12.89
N GLY A 98 -0.98 2.06 -12.55
CA GLY A 98 -0.36 0.73 -12.40
C GLY A 98 0.45 0.58 -11.11
N ILE A 99 0.53 1.61 -10.28
CA ILE A 99 1.31 1.62 -9.05
C ILE A 99 0.42 1.16 -7.90
N ALA A 100 0.78 0.04 -7.27
CA ALA A 100 0.20 -0.41 -6.02
C ALA A 100 1.26 -0.48 -4.93
N PRO A 101 0.95 -0.06 -3.69
CA PRO A 101 1.85 -0.25 -2.57
C PRO A 101 1.94 -1.73 -2.16
N ILE A 102 3.11 -2.13 -1.67
CA ILE A 102 3.28 -3.37 -0.89
C ILE A 102 3.14 -3.00 0.58
N CYS A 103 2.19 -3.61 1.27
CA CYS A 103 1.89 -3.32 2.66
C CYS A 103 2.43 -4.43 3.56
N HIS A 104 3.30 -4.07 4.50
CA HIS A 104 3.77 -4.97 5.55
C HIS A 104 3.43 -4.44 6.92
N ASP A 105 3.12 -5.34 7.84
CA ASP A 105 2.94 -4.95 9.24
C ASP A 105 4.27 -4.46 9.80
N MET A 106 4.21 -3.47 10.68
CA MET A 106 5.38 -2.85 11.28
C MET A 106 5.18 -2.65 12.78
N CYS A 107 6.26 -2.80 13.56
CA CYS A 107 6.22 -2.48 14.97
C CYS A 107 6.06 -0.97 15.19
N THR A 108 5.19 -0.57 16.12
CA THR A 108 4.89 0.83 16.43
C THR A 108 6.02 1.59 17.11
N ARG A 109 7.00 0.88 17.69
CA ARG A 109 8.11 1.48 18.45
C ARG A 109 9.45 1.34 17.74
N SER A 110 9.82 0.12 17.34
CA SER A 110 11.13 -0.13 16.73
C SER A 110 11.14 0.02 15.22
N CYS A 111 9.98 0.20 14.60
CA CYS A 111 9.81 0.30 13.14
C CYS A 111 10.29 -0.93 12.36
N ILE A 112 10.52 -2.09 12.99
CA ILE A 112 10.83 -3.30 12.24
C ILE A 112 9.60 -3.74 11.44
N ALA A 113 9.83 -4.21 10.20
CA ALA A 113 8.79 -4.83 9.40
C ALA A 113 8.71 -6.33 9.70
N TYR A 114 7.50 -6.87 9.84
CA TYR A 114 7.26 -8.31 10.02
C TYR A 114 7.31 -9.01 8.66
N THR A 115 8.53 -9.20 8.14
CA THR A 115 8.84 -9.80 6.83
C THR A 115 9.93 -10.86 6.97
N GLY A 116 10.13 -11.70 5.95
CA GLY A 116 11.19 -12.70 5.93
C GLY A 116 11.22 -13.55 7.22
N PRO A 117 12.37 -13.65 7.92
CA PRO A 117 12.49 -14.35 9.20
C PRO A 117 11.53 -13.87 10.30
N TYR A 118 11.04 -12.63 10.22
CA TYR A 118 10.11 -12.05 11.19
C TYR A 118 8.63 -12.20 10.80
N ALA A 119 8.33 -12.80 9.65
CA ALA A 119 6.96 -12.83 9.11
C ALA A 119 5.94 -13.52 10.04
N SER A 120 6.37 -14.53 10.79
CA SER A 120 5.52 -15.30 11.73
C SER A 120 5.46 -14.71 13.14
N LEU A 121 6.24 -13.66 13.45
CA LEU A 121 6.28 -13.10 14.79
C LEU A 121 5.02 -12.28 15.08
N GLU A 122 4.49 -12.46 16.29
CA GLU A 122 3.35 -11.70 16.82
C GLU A 122 3.77 -10.62 17.82
N GLN A 123 5.05 -10.64 18.23
CA GLN A 123 5.66 -9.64 19.10
C GLN A 123 6.97 -9.16 18.50
N CYS A 124 7.32 -7.91 18.76
CA CYS A 124 8.57 -7.34 18.28
C CYS A 124 9.79 -7.96 19.01
N PRO A 125 10.77 -8.57 18.31
CA PRO A 125 11.99 -9.09 18.94
C PRO A 125 12.87 -8.02 19.60
N ILE A 126 12.69 -6.73 19.26
CA ILE A 126 13.51 -5.64 19.81
C ILE A 126 12.88 -5.03 21.07
N CYS A 127 11.55 -4.86 21.07
CA CYS A 127 10.87 -4.08 22.11
C CYS A 127 9.63 -4.75 22.71
N SER A 128 9.35 -5.99 22.31
CA SER A 128 8.26 -6.84 22.79
C SER A 128 6.85 -6.30 22.59
N GLU A 129 6.67 -5.20 21.85
CA GLU A 129 5.33 -4.72 21.52
C GLU A 129 4.55 -5.77 20.72
N PRO A 130 3.26 -5.95 21.01
CA PRO A 130 2.42 -6.79 20.19
C PRO A 130 2.28 -6.18 18.79
N ARG A 131 2.36 -7.05 17.77
CA ARG A 131 2.12 -6.71 16.37
C ARG A 131 0.66 -6.29 16.14
N TYR A 132 -0.26 -6.99 16.78
CA TYR A 132 -1.70 -6.81 16.59
C TYR A 132 -2.35 -6.01 17.72
N ASP A 133 -3.45 -5.33 17.39
CA ASP A 133 -4.31 -4.64 18.35
C ASP A 133 -4.91 -5.67 19.32
N GLN A 134 -4.57 -5.55 20.61
CA GLN A 134 -4.98 -6.53 21.61
C GLN A 134 -6.48 -6.47 21.92
N LEU A 135 -7.09 -5.28 21.88
CA LEU A 135 -8.53 -5.15 22.14
C LEU A 135 -9.34 -5.85 21.05
N ILE A 136 -8.94 -5.68 19.78
CA ILE A 136 -9.59 -6.34 18.65
C ILE A 136 -9.36 -7.85 18.70
N LEU A 137 -8.13 -8.27 19.03
CA LEU A 137 -7.78 -9.68 19.13
C LEU A 137 -8.59 -10.38 20.23
N GLU A 138 -8.70 -9.78 21.41
CA GLU A 138 -9.47 -10.30 22.55
C GLU A 138 -10.97 -10.35 22.23
N THR A 139 -11.54 -9.24 21.74
CA THR A 139 -12.98 -9.14 21.42
C THR A 139 -13.39 -10.12 20.33
N SER A 140 -12.51 -10.35 19.34
CA SER A 140 -12.76 -11.30 18.25
C SER A 140 -12.47 -12.77 18.63
N ARG A 141 -11.93 -13.03 19.82
CA ARG A 141 -11.41 -14.34 20.27
C ARG A 141 -10.34 -14.90 19.33
N GLY A 142 -9.40 -14.05 18.92
CA GLY A 142 -8.28 -14.41 18.05
C GLY A 142 -8.60 -14.49 16.55
N ARG A 143 -9.83 -14.17 16.14
CA ARG A 143 -10.27 -14.28 14.73
C ARG A 143 -9.88 -13.09 13.87
N ASP A 144 -9.80 -11.90 14.45
CA ASP A 144 -9.41 -10.67 13.75
C ASP A 144 -8.03 -10.22 14.24
N LYS A 145 -7.06 -10.26 13.34
CA LYS A 145 -5.66 -9.84 13.58
C LYS A 145 -5.40 -8.56 12.81
N ARG A 146 -5.64 -7.42 13.46
CA ARG A 146 -5.32 -6.10 12.88
C ARG A 146 -3.98 -5.62 13.38
N ALA A 147 -3.04 -5.42 12.46
CA ALA A 147 -1.75 -4.85 12.79
C ALA A 147 -1.92 -3.42 13.31
N ARG A 148 -1.14 -3.07 14.33
CA ARG A 148 -1.19 -1.73 14.94
C ARG A 148 -0.57 -0.66 14.05
N GLN A 149 0.34 -1.04 13.16
CA GLN A 149 0.95 -0.16 12.18
C GLN A 149 1.38 -0.95 10.94
N ARG A 150 1.40 -0.28 9.80
CA ARG A 150 1.87 -0.82 8.53
C ARG A 150 2.89 0.11 7.88
N TYR A 151 3.83 -0.49 7.19
CA TYR A 151 4.76 0.17 6.30
C TYR A 151 4.34 -0.07 4.85
N TYR A 152 4.45 0.98 4.03
CA TYR A 152 4.07 0.97 2.62
C TYR A 152 5.33 1.12 1.77
N THR A 153 5.63 0.11 0.97
CA THR A 153 6.68 0.19 -0.06
C THR A 153 6.03 0.53 -1.39
N ILE A 154 6.44 1.63 -2.02
CA ILE A 154 6.04 1.93 -3.40
C ILE A 154 7.08 1.30 -4.34
N PRO A 155 6.76 0.21 -5.06
CA PRO A 155 7.73 -0.47 -5.90
C PRO A 155 8.19 0.44 -7.05
N VAL A 156 9.49 0.38 -7.37
CA VAL A 156 10.07 1.24 -8.42
C VAL A 156 9.66 0.80 -9.83
N GLY A 157 9.46 -0.51 -10.06
CA GLY A 157 9.09 -1.05 -11.37
C GLY A 157 7.85 -0.41 -11.98
N PRO A 158 6.69 -0.41 -11.28
CA PRO A 158 5.48 0.22 -11.79
C PRO A 158 5.62 1.73 -11.98
N GLN A 159 6.44 2.40 -11.15
CA GLN A 159 6.71 3.83 -11.32
C GLN A 159 7.44 4.10 -12.63
N ILE A 160 8.49 3.34 -12.94
CA ILE A 160 9.23 3.46 -14.21
C ILE A 160 8.30 3.22 -15.39
N GLN A 161 7.46 2.18 -15.33
CA GLN A 161 6.48 1.90 -16.40
C GLN A 161 5.50 3.06 -16.61
N ALA A 162 5.00 3.66 -15.53
CA ALA A 162 4.11 4.82 -15.59
C ALA A 162 4.79 6.05 -16.21
N LEU A 163 6.07 6.29 -15.89
CA LEU A 163 6.86 7.38 -16.46
C LEU A 163 7.08 7.17 -17.97
N TRP A 164 7.49 5.97 -18.38
CA TRP A 164 7.72 5.64 -19.80
C TRP A 164 6.44 5.63 -20.64
N ARG A 165 5.27 5.50 -20.02
CA ARG A 165 3.96 5.55 -20.70
C ARG A 165 3.62 6.94 -21.24
N SER A 166 4.16 8.01 -20.64
CA SER A 166 3.95 9.38 -21.12
C SER A 166 5.09 9.80 -22.05
N PRO A 167 4.83 10.23 -23.30
CA PRO A 167 5.90 10.66 -24.21
C PRO A 167 6.74 11.80 -23.65
N GLU A 168 6.13 12.74 -22.93
CA GLU A 168 6.84 13.85 -22.30
C GLU A 168 7.79 13.35 -21.20
N LEU A 169 7.32 12.46 -20.34
CA LEU A 169 8.13 11.94 -19.23
C LEU A 169 9.19 10.95 -19.73
N ALA A 170 8.89 10.16 -20.76
CA ALA A 170 9.83 9.26 -21.41
C ALA A 170 11.02 10.01 -22.04
N GLN A 171 10.80 11.22 -22.57
CA GLN A 171 11.89 12.08 -23.08
C GLN A 171 12.80 12.64 -21.97
N ARG A 172 12.35 12.63 -20.72
CA ARG A 172 13.05 13.21 -19.56
C ARG A 172 13.75 12.18 -18.67
N MET A 173 13.64 10.89 -19.01
CA MET A 173 14.25 9.75 -18.32
C MET A 173 15.54 9.33 -19.02
#